data_AF-A0A5F0K0A1-F1
#
_entry.id   AF-A0A5F0K0A1-F1
#
_cell.length_a   1.000
_cell.length_b   1.000
_cell.length_c   1.000
_cell.angle_alpha   90.00
_cell.angle_beta   90.00
_cell.angle_gamma   90.00
#
_symmetry.space_group_name_H-M   'P 1'
#
loop_
_entity.id
_entity.type
_entity.pdbx_description
1 polymer ?
#
loop_
_entity_poly.entity_id
_entity_poly.type
_entity_poly.pdbx_seq_one_letter_code
_entity_poly.pdbx_strand_id
1 'polypeptide(L)' 'MKTATAPLPPLRSVKVLDQLRERIRYLHYSLRTEQAYVHWVRAFIRFHGV' A
#
# COMPACT_ATOMS: atom_id res chain seq x y z
N MET A 1 15.92 18.67 -13.34
CA MET A 1 16.04 17.34 -13.97
C MET A 1 15.06 16.40 -13.29
N LYS A 2 14.08 15.86 -14.02
CA LYS A 2 13.11 14.88 -13.49
C LYS A 2 13.85 13.55 -13.45
N THR A 3 14.42 13.18 -12.30
CA THR A 3 15.03 11.86 -12.13
C THR A 3 13.99 10.81 -12.47
N ALA A 4 14.24 10.01 -13.51
CA ALA A 4 13.41 8.87 -13.84
C ALA A 4 13.53 7.88 -12.67
N THR A 5 12.60 7.92 -11.73
CA THR A 5 12.48 6.91 -10.68
C THR A 5 12.25 5.58 -11.37
N ALA A 6 13.15 4.62 -11.16
CA ALA A 6 13.00 3.27 -11.71
C ALA A 6 11.59 2.73 -11.38
N PRO A 7 10.94 2.00 -12.30
CA PRO A 7 9.59 1.50 -12.08
C PRO A 7 9.57 0.59 -10.85
N LEU A 8 8.62 0.86 -9.95
CA LEU A 8 8.40 0.03 -8.78
C LEU A 8 8.02 -1.39 -9.25
N PRO A 9 8.45 -2.45 -8.55
CA PRO A 9 8.13 -3.81 -8.95
C PRO A 9 6.61 -4.00 -9.05
N PRO A 10 6.16 -4.87 -9.97
CA PRO A 10 4.75 -5.14 -10.15
C PRO A 10 4.17 -5.74 -8.87
N LEU A 11 2.94 -5.33 -8.55
CA LEU A 11 2.17 -5.89 -7.45
C LEU A 11 1.77 -7.33 -7.81
N ARG A 12 1.86 -8.23 -6.83
CA ARG A 12 1.57 -9.65 -7.04
C ARG A 12 0.16 -10.01 -6.58
N SER A 13 -0.31 -9.42 -5.49
CA SER A 13 -1.65 -9.69 -4.99
C SER A 13 -2.74 -9.02 -5.82
N VAL A 14 -3.89 -9.67 -5.90
CA VAL A 14 -5.12 -9.12 -6.48
C VAL A 14 -5.90 -8.29 -5.46
N LYS A 15 -5.71 -8.56 -4.16
CA LYS A 15 -6.42 -7.88 -3.08
C LYS A 15 -5.75 -6.55 -2.76
N VAL A 16 -6.51 -5.46 -2.79
CA VAL A 16 -6.02 -4.09 -2.54
C VAL A 16 -5.25 -3.96 -1.22
N LEU A 17 -5.75 -4.56 -0.14
CA LEU A 17 -5.06 -4.49 1.16
C LEU A 17 -3.72 -5.22 1.16
N ASP A 18 -3.57 -6.26 0.36
CA ASP A 18 -2.32 -7.01 0.26
C ASP A 18 -1.34 -6.29 -0.66
N GLN A 19 -1.83 -5.68 -1.75
CA GLN A 19 -1.04 -4.77 -2.59
C GLN A 19 -0.46 -3.61 -1.79
N LEU A 20 -1.27 -3.02 -0.89
CA LEU A 20 -0.81 -1.98 0.03
C LEU A 20 0.32 -2.48 0.93
N ARG A 21 0.18 -3.67 1.54
CA ARG A 21 1.23 -4.27 2.37
C ARG A 21 2.50 -4.55 1.58
N GLU A 22 2.39 -5.09 0.36
CA GLU A 22 3.51 -5.32 -0.53
C GLU A 22 4.30 -4.03 -0.76
N ARG A 23 3.61 -2.92 -1.04
CA ARG A 23 4.26 -1.63 -1.29
C ARG A 23 4.90 -1.06 -0.03
N ILE A 24 4.23 -1.13 1.11
CA ILE A 24 4.75 -0.64 2.39
C ILE A 24 6.02 -1.41 2.80
N ARG A 25 6.02 -2.74 2.63
CA ARG A 25 7.16 -3.59 2.94
C ARG A 25 8.30 -3.40 1.95
N TYR A 26 8.02 -3.25 0.66
CA TYR A 26 9.01 -2.94 -0.36
C TYR A 26 9.76 -1.63 -0.07
N LEU A 27 9.04 -0.63 0.46
CA LEU A 27 9.61 0.65 0.87
C LEU A 27 10.26 0.61 2.26
N HIS A 28 10.32 -0.56 2.91
CA HIS A 28 10.91 -0.77 4.23
C HIS A 28 10.34 0.12 5.33
N TYR A 29 9.06 0.46 5.24
CA TYR A 29 8.39 1.14 6.33
C TYR A 29 8.18 0.21 7.52
N SER A 30 8.04 0.81 8.70
CA SER A 30 7.77 0.06 9.92
C SER A 30 6.43 -0.67 9.87
N LEU A 31 6.33 -1.77 10.63
CA LEU A 31 5.06 -2.50 10.81
C LEU A 31 3.96 -1.61 11.39
N ARG A 32 4.31 -0.60 12.19
CA ARG A 32 3.34 0.37 12.74
C ARG A 32 2.70 1.20 11.63
N THR A 33 3.49 1.60 10.63
CA THR A 33 2.98 2.30 9.43
C THR A 33 2.05 1.38 8.64
N GLU A 34 2.42 0.11 8.43
CA GLU A 34 1.56 -0.87 7.77
C GLU A 34 0.19 -0.98 8.44
N GLN A 35 0.17 -1.13 9.76
CA GLN A 35 -1.06 -1.26 10.54
C GLN A 35 -1.96 -0.02 10.43
N ALA A 36 -1.39 1.17 10.56
CA ALA A 36 -2.13 2.43 10.45
C ALA A 36 -2.78 2.57 9.07
N TYR A 37 -2.03 2.32 8.00
CA TYR A 37 -2.54 2.43 6.63
C TYR A 37 -3.62 1.39 6.34
N VAL A 38 -3.41 0.12 6.75
CA VAL A 38 -4.44 -0.92 6.60
C VAL A 38 -5.72 -0.55 7.35
N HIS A 39 -5.61 0.04 8.54
CA HIS A 39 -6.76 0.49 9.31
C HIS A 39 -7.55 1.58 8.56
N TRP A 40 -6.88 2.64 8.12
CA TRP A 40 -7.52 3.76 7.42
C TRP A 40 -8.12 3.35 6.08
N VAL A 41 -7.43 2.51 5.30
CA VAL A 41 -7.96 2.03 4.01
C VAL A 41 -9.19 1.14 4.22
N ARG A 42 -9.20 0.28 5.25
CA ARG A 42 -10.41 -0.48 5.61
C ARG A 42 -11.56 0.42 6.01
N ALA A 43 -11.31 1.46 6.81
CA ALA A 43 -12.33 2.42 7.21
C ALA A 43 -12.88 3.17 5.99
N PHE A 44 -12.01 3.60 5.08
CA PHE A 44 -12.37 4.28 3.83
C PHE A 44 -13.28 3.41 2.95
N ILE A 45 -12.90 2.16 2.68
CA ILE A 45 -13.71 1.24 1.86
C ILE A 45 -15.10 1.03 2.47
N ARG A 46 -15.17 0.80 3.79
CA ARG A 46 -16.44 0.63 4.50
C ARG A 46 -17.31 1.89 4.46
N PHE A 47 -16.70 3.05 4.57
CA PHE A 47 -17.41 4.33 4.54
C PHE A 47 -17.99 4.62 3.16
N HIS A 48 -17.27 4.26 2.09
CA HIS A 48 -17.73 4.51 0.72
C HIS A 48 -18.52 3.37 0.08
N GLY A 49 -18.55 2.17 0.68
CA GLY A 49 -19.30 1.02 0.17
C GLY A 49 -18.74 0.43 -1.13
N VAL A 50 -17.43 0.56 -1.34
CA VAL A 50 -16.71 0.02 -2.51
C VAL A 50 -16.49 -1.49 -2.41
#